data_AF-A0A920JBV5-F1
#
_entry.id   AF-A0A920JBV5-F1
#
_cell.length_a   1.000
_cell.length_b   1.000
_cell.length_c   1.000
_cell.angle_alpha   90.00
_cell.angle_beta   90.00
_cell.angle_gamma   90.00
#
_symmetry.space_group_name_H-M   'P 1'
#
loop_
_entity.id
_entity.type
_entity.pdbx_description
1 polymer ?
#
loop_
_entity_poly.entity_id
_entity_poly.type
_entity_poly.pdbx_seq_one_letter_code
_entity_poly.pdbx_strand_id
1 'polypeptide(L)'
;MIQPLVVRVHPELSGHYQLVAGERRLRALKMLDYQEIPVLIRNIKDHDLLETALLENIQRENLTPMEEARSYQNLLREHGYTQDKLAERIGKDGYHYF
;
A
#
# COMPACT_ATOMS: atom_id res chain seq x y z
N MET A 1 -12.78 -10.94 -5.36
CA MET A 1 -13.46 -9.64 -5.11
C MET A 1 -12.81 -8.55 -5.94
N ILE A 2 -13.57 -7.68 -6.60
CA ILE A 2 -13.05 -6.50 -7.32
C ILE A 2 -12.92 -5.36 -6.30
N GLN A 3 -11.70 -5.04 -5.87
CA GLN A 3 -11.48 -3.84 -5.05
C GLN A 3 -11.64 -2.56 -5.90
N PRO A 4 -12.16 -1.45 -5.36
CA PRO A 4 -12.21 -0.15 -6.06
C PRO A 4 -10.80 0.45 -6.25
N LEU A 5 -10.66 1.46 -7.12
CA LEU A 5 -9.46 2.31 -7.10
C LEU A 5 -9.46 3.12 -5.82
N VAL A 6 -8.31 3.16 -5.14
CA VAL A 6 -8.14 3.98 -3.93
C VAL A 6 -7.30 5.19 -4.31
N VAL A 7 -7.78 6.38 -3.96
CA VAL A 7 -7.10 7.64 -4.21
C VAL A 7 -7.04 8.48 -2.93
N ARG A 8 -6.14 9.46 -2.90
CA ARG A 8 -6.11 10.52 -1.91
C ARG A 8 -6.08 11.88 -2.58
N VAL A 9 -6.33 12.95 -1.83
CA VAL A 9 -6.08 14.32 -2.29
C VAL A 9 -4.59 14.48 -2.60
N HIS A 10 -4.26 15.09 -3.73
CA HIS A 10 -2.87 15.32 -4.12
C HIS A 10 -2.23 16.33 -3.15
N PRO A 11 -1.05 16.02 -2.57
CA PRO A 11 -0.45 16.88 -1.55
C PRO A 11 -0.03 18.27 -2.07
N GLU A 12 0.35 18.34 -3.35
CA GLU A 12 0.87 19.57 -3.97
C GLU A 12 -0.08 20.23 -4.97
N LEU A 13 -1.09 19.50 -5.47
CA LEU A 13 -1.93 19.95 -6.58
C LEU A 13 -3.38 20.03 -6.13
N SER A 14 -3.84 21.24 -5.85
CA SER A 14 -5.23 21.46 -5.42
C SER A 14 -6.21 20.95 -6.49
N GLY A 15 -7.30 20.32 -6.05
CA GLY A 15 -8.31 19.72 -6.93
C GLY A 15 -7.89 18.43 -7.63
N HIS A 16 -6.67 17.93 -7.40
CA HIS A 16 -6.19 16.69 -8.00
C HIS A 16 -6.20 15.53 -6.99
N TYR A 17 -6.24 14.32 -7.53
CA TYR A 17 -6.15 13.08 -6.76
C TYR A 17 -4.90 12.30 -7.15
N GLN A 18 -4.29 11.66 -6.17
CA GLN A 18 -3.17 10.73 -6.37
C GLN A 18 -3.66 9.30 -6.16
N LEU A 19 -3.27 8.39 -7.06
CA LEU A 19 -3.57 6.97 -6.91
C LEU A 19 -2.78 6.38 -5.74
N VAL A 20 -3.50 5.68 -4.86
CA VAL A 20 -2.95 4.92 -3.74
C VAL A 20 -2.84 3.45 -4.11
N ALA A 21 -3.91 2.88 -4.65
CA ALA A 21 -3.97 1.47 -4.99
C ALA A 21 -4.86 1.21 -6.22
N GLY A 22 -4.53 0.15 -6.96
CA GLY A 22 -5.32 -0.32 -8.10
C GLY A 22 -4.72 0.01 -9.48
N GLU A 23 -3.41 0.18 -9.59
CA GLU A 23 -2.76 0.64 -10.84
C GLU A 23 -3.05 -0.24 -12.07
N ARG A 24 -3.12 -1.56 -11.90
CA ARG A 24 -3.52 -2.48 -12.99
C ARG A 24 -4.92 -2.18 -13.51
N ARG A 25 -5.86 -1.87 -12.60
CA ARG A 25 -7.23 -1.52 -12.96
C ARG A 25 -7.29 -0.15 -13.60
N LEU A 26 -6.52 0.83 -13.11
CA LEU A 26 -6.42 2.15 -13.75
C LEU A 26 -5.91 2.02 -15.19
N ARG A 27 -4.88 1.19 -15.44
CA ARG A 27 -4.39 0.91 -16.80
C ARG A 27 -5.47 0.29 -17.69
N ALA A 28 -6.19 -0.70 -17.19
CA ALA A 28 -7.29 -1.33 -17.93
C ALA A 28 -8.41 -0.33 -18.26
N LEU A 29 -8.80 0.52 -17.30
CA LEU A 29 -9.82 1.55 -17.50
C LEU A 29 -9.36 2.61 -18.52
N LYS A 30 -8.07 2.99 -18.51
CA LYS A 30 -7.48 3.86 -19.53
C LYS A 30 -7.53 3.24 -20.93
N MET A 31 -7.28 1.93 -21.05
CA MET A 31 -7.39 1.23 -22.34
C MET A 31 -8.83 1.13 -22.86
N LEU A 32 -9.81 1.21 -21.97
CA LEU A 32 -11.24 1.20 -22.28
C LEU A 32 -11.82 2.62 -22.47
N ASP A 33 -10.97 3.64 -22.45
CA ASP A 33 -11.29 5.05 -22.70
C ASP A 33 -12.42 5.62 -21.80
N TYR A 34 -12.50 5.13 -20.57
CA TYR A 34 -13.43 5.65 -19.58
C TYR A 34 -13.08 7.09 -19.19
N GLN A 35 -14.05 8.00 -19.35
CA GLN A 35 -13.93 9.41 -18.98
C GLN A 35 -14.02 9.63 -17.46
N GLU A 36 -14.90 8.88 -16.79
CA GLU A 36 -15.13 8.99 -15.35
C GLU A 36 -15.32 7.61 -14.73
N ILE A 37 -14.79 7.43 -13.51
CA ILE A 37 -14.82 6.15 -12.80
C ILE A 37 -15.02 6.38 -11.29
N PRO A 38 -15.76 5.50 -10.61
CA PRO A 38 -15.90 5.57 -9.17
C PRO A 38 -14.57 5.23 -8.48
N VAL A 39 -14.19 6.04 -7.50
CA VAL A 39 -12.99 5.86 -6.69
C VAL A 39 -13.32 5.98 -5.20
N LEU A 40 -12.54 5.30 -4.37
CA LEU A 40 -12.60 5.46 -2.93
C LEU A 40 -11.56 6.49 -2.51
N ILE A 41 -12.01 7.64 -2.00
CA ILE A 41 -11.14 8.68 -1.46
C ILE A 41 -10.79 8.31 -0.01
N ARG A 42 -9.50 8.21 0.30
CA ARG A 42 -9.01 8.04 1.67
C ARG A 42 -8.05 9.16 2.03
N ASN A 43 -8.19 9.68 3.26
CA ASN A 43 -7.27 10.67 3.80
C ASN A 43 -6.08 9.95 4.41
N ILE A 44 -5.07 9.65 3.58
CA ILE A 44 -3.88 8.91 3.97
C ILE A 44 -2.69 9.87 3.96
N LYS A 45 -2.05 10.03 5.12
CA LYS A 45 -0.81 10.81 5.23
C LYS A 45 0.31 10.08 4.49
N ASP A 46 1.31 10.81 4.00
CA ASP A 46 2.43 10.21 3.22
C ASP A 46 3.07 9.01 3.92
N HIS A 47 3.24 9.11 5.25
CA HIS A 47 3.81 8.06 6.08
C HIS A 47 2.93 6.78 6.10
N ASP A 48 1.62 6.93 6.27
CA ASP A 48 0.66 5.80 6.31
C ASP A 48 0.52 5.10 4.94
N LEU A 49 0.76 5.83 3.85
CA LEU A 49 0.61 5.36 2.47
C LEU A 49 1.79 4.49 2.05
N LEU A 50 3.00 4.95 2.34
CA LEU A 50 4.24 4.20 2.16
C LEU A 50 4.24 2.94 3.02
N GLU A 51 3.80 3.06 4.28
CA GLU A 51 3.65 1.92 5.18
C GLU A 51 2.69 0.87 4.60
N THR A 52 1.49 1.28 4.19
CA THR A 52 0.49 0.34 3.64
C THR A 52 1.02 -0.36 2.39
N ALA A 53 1.66 0.39 1.48
CA ALA A 53 2.24 -0.17 0.27
C ALA A 53 3.38 -1.17 0.57
N LEU A 54 4.19 -0.91 1.60
CA LEU A 54 5.25 -1.82 2.04
C LEU A 54 4.70 -3.08 2.68
N LEU A 55 3.70 -2.96 3.56
CA LEU A 55 3.04 -4.10 4.18
C LEU A 55 2.35 -4.99 3.15
N GLU A 56 1.60 -4.41 2.20
CA GLU A 56 1.01 -5.16 1.09
C GLU A 56 2.06 -5.85 0.21
N ASN A 57 3.23 -5.24 0.03
CA ASN A 57 4.32 -5.85 -0.74
C ASN A 57 4.91 -7.07 -0.01
N ILE A 58 5.05 -6.97 1.32
CA ILE A 58 5.52 -8.07 2.19
C ILE A 58 4.54 -9.24 2.23
N GLN A 59 3.23 -8.96 2.17
CA GLN A 59 2.19 -10.01 2.16
C GLN A 59 2.08 -10.74 0.81
N ARG A 60 3.00 -10.52 -0.15
CA ARG A 60 3.01 -11.26 -1.42
C ARG A 60 3.52 -12.68 -1.20
N GLU A 61 2.69 -13.65 -1.57
CA GLU A 61 2.93 -15.10 -1.45
C GLU A 61 4.17 -15.63 -2.19
N ASN A 62 4.89 -14.80 -2.97
CA ASN A 62 6.05 -15.18 -3.78
C ASN A 62 7.37 -14.52 -3.34
N LEU A 63 7.43 -13.88 -2.16
CA LEU A 63 8.70 -13.35 -1.67
C LEU A 63 9.64 -14.45 -1.22
N THR A 64 10.93 -14.30 -1.55
CA THR A 64 11.97 -15.11 -0.93
C THR A 64 12.25 -14.63 0.49
N PRO A 65 12.72 -15.50 1.41
CA PRO A 65 13.01 -15.12 2.79
C PRO A 65 13.95 -13.91 2.93
N MET A 66 14.85 -13.71 1.96
CA MET A 66 15.78 -12.58 1.96
C MET A 66 15.12 -11.27 1.53
N GLU A 67 14.15 -11.31 0.62
CA GLU A 67 13.38 -10.13 0.21
C GLU A 67 12.40 -9.68 1.30
N GLU A 68 11.82 -10.65 2.01
CA GLU A 68 10.98 -10.41 3.17
C GLU A 68 11.77 -9.70 4.30
N ALA A 69 12.94 -10.26 4.66
CA ALA A 69 13.82 -9.67 5.67
C ALA A 69 14.27 -8.24 5.31
N ARG A 70 14.56 -7.98 4.03
CA ARG A 70 14.94 -6.64 3.56
C ARG A 70 13.78 -5.65 3.67
N SER A 71 12.56 -6.09 3.39
CA SER A 71 11.36 -5.27 3.51
C SER A 71 11.03 -4.94 4.97
N TYR A 72 11.23 -5.90 5.89
CA TYR A 72 11.15 -5.63 7.34
C TYR A 72 12.20 -4.63 7.82
N GLN A 73 13.44 -4.75 7.34
CA GLN A 73 14.49 -3.78 7.68
C GLN A 73 14.17 -2.37 7.19
N ASN A 74 13.59 -2.22 6.01
CA ASN A 74 13.17 -0.92 5.50
C ASN A 74 12.08 -0.30 6.37
N LEU A 75 11.10 -1.08 6.82
CA LEU A 75 10.08 -0.59 7.77
C LEU A 75 10.71 -0.09 9.07
N LEU A 76 11.62 -0.86 9.67
CA LEU A 76 12.28 -0.51 10.93
C LEU A 76 13.17 0.75 10.80
N ARG A 77 13.95 0.85 9.72
CA ARG A 77 14.95 1.92 9.57
C ARG A 77 14.42 3.19 8.92
N GLU A 78 13.66 3.07 7.83
CA GLU A 78 13.25 4.23 7.03
C GLU A 78 11.90 4.80 7.45
N HIS A 79 11.06 3.98 8.10
CA HIS A 79 9.72 4.40 8.52
C HIS A 79 9.54 4.51 10.03
N GLY A 80 10.62 4.33 10.80
CA GLY A 80 10.64 4.52 12.26
C GLY A 80 9.82 3.48 13.02
N TYR A 81 9.60 2.30 12.42
CA TYR A 81 8.91 1.22 13.10
C TYR A 81 9.77 0.69 14.26
N THR A 82 9.15 0.56 15.43
CA THR A 82 9.70 -0.25 16.51
C THR A 82 9.44 -1.72 16.21
N GLN A 83 10.33 -2.60 16.68
CA GLN A 83 10.19 -4.04 16.54
C GLN A 83 8.83 -4.56 17.05
N ASP A 84 8.33 -4.01 18.16
CA ASP A 84 7.02 -4.36 18.72
C ASP A 84 5.84 -3.97 17.81
N LYS A 85 5.83 -2.75 17.27
CA LYS A 85 4.80 -2.31 16.32
C LYS A 85 4.79 -3.15 15.04
N LEU A 86 5.97 -3.53 14.55
CA LEU A 86 6.08 -4.39 13.37
C LEU A 86 5.53 -5.79 13.67
N ALA A 87 5.89 -6.37 14.82
CA ALA A 87 5.38 -7.67 15.27
C ALA A 87 3.85 -7.67 15.50
N GLU A 88 3.28 -6.61 16.08
CA GLU A 88 1.83 -6.48 16.26
C GLU A 88 1.09 -6.44 14.91
N ARG A 89 1.68 -5.77 13.91
CA ARG A 89 1.10 -5.65 12.57
C ARG A 89 1.13 -6.98 11.82
N ILE A 90 2.28 -7.64 11.80
CA ILE A 90 2.45 -8.95 11.15
C ILE A 90 1.62 -10.03 11.85
N GLY A 91 1.57 -10.00 13.19
CA GLY A 91 0.82 -10.95 14.00
C GLY A 91 -0.70 -10.82 13.87
N LYS A 92 -1.23 -9.64 13.54
CA LYS A 92 -2.65 -9.44 13.23
C LYS A 92 -3.06 -9.97 11.86
N ASP A 93 -2.15 -9.98 10.89
CA ASP A 93 -2.43 -10.35 9.50
C ASP A 93 -2.05 -11.81 9.14
N GLY A 94 -1.59 -12.61 10.11
CA GLY A 94 -1.65 -14.08 10.02
C GLY A 94 -0.33 -14.84 9.82
N TYR A 95 0.84 -14.24 10.06
CA TYR A 95 2.09 -14.99 10.10
C TYR A 95 2.47 -15.36 11.54
N HIS A 96 2.36 -16.66 11.87
CA HIS A 96 2.96 -17.26 13.07
C HIS A 96 4.37 -17.75 12.72
N TYR A 97 5.37 -16.96 13.08
CA TYR A 97 6.74 -17.45 13.24
C TYR A 97 7.26 -16.94 14.60
N PHE A 98 6.88 -17.65 15.65
CA PHE A 98 7.58 -17.71 16.93
C PHE A 98 7.70 -19.17 17.34
#